data_AF-A0A7U6KT71-F1
#
_entry.id   AF-A0A7U6KT71-F1
#
_cell.length_a   1.000
_cell.length_b   1.000
_cell.length_c   1.000
_cell.angle_alpha   90.00
_cell.angle_beta   90.00
_cell.angle_gamma   90.00
#
_symmetry.space_group_name_H-M   'P 1'
#
loop_
_entity.id
_entity.type
_entity.pdbx_description
1 polymer ?
#
loop_
_entity_poly.entity_id
_entity_poly.type
_entity_poly.pdbx_seq_one_letter_code
_entity_poly.pdbx_strand_id
1 'polypeptide(L)'
;MPVLGWLLKTHQICVDDTTEQIIISQAAIQEMFVAFDDDPPCILQEYLYFLNERQKRRQSKPSSVRTTFQPMISLYYYYGLHGSQTPSQAQIDRYLIMNKGQISAMVCFVQYLNNHYQLNLVCKRVSKQEPVRPAYKIVGDKDRQKFERRFIALAMLTDPLNDKEKIQWINYGIRYFHRFFVSIKTLSDVDIKPCKEYQNLMLVQYDNKQFALPKF
;
A
#
# COMPACT_ATOMS: atom_id res chain seq x y z
N MET A 1 26.24 20.47 -27.46
CA MET A 1 26.45 19.16 -26.81
C MET A 1 26.31 18.02 -27.84
N PRO A 2 27.31 17.67 -28.67
CA PRO A 2 27.14 16.57 -29.65
C PRO A 2 27.97 15.30 -29.37
N VAL A 3 29.19 15.43 -28.83
CA VAL A 3 30.15 14.32 -28.79
C VAL A 3 29.85 13.33 -27.66
N LEU A 4 29.57 13.82 -26.45
CA LEU A 4 29.28 12.95 -25.30
C LEU A 4 27.98 12.15 -25.51
N GLY A 5 26.94 12.80 -26.04
CA GLY A 5 25.66 12.15 -26.35
C GLY A 5 25.78 11.13 -27.48
N TRP A 6 26.68 11.33 -28.43
CA TRP A 6 27.00 10.34 -29.46
C TRP A 6 27.73 9.13 -28.88
N LEU A 7 28.74 9.34 -28.04
CA LEU A 7 29.52 8.28 -27.38
C LEU A 7 28.67 7.39 -26.44
N LEU A 8 27.69 7.98 -25.74
CA LEU A 8 26.73 7.23 -24.94
C LEU A 8 25.80 6.38 -25.81
N LYS A 9 25.29 6.95 -26.92
CA LYS A 9 24.39 6.24 -27.85
C LYS A 9 25.09 5.11 -28.62
N THR A 10 26.38 5.25 -28.90
CA THR A 10 27.19 4.21 -29.55
C THR A 10 27.79 3.22 -28.57
N HIS A 11 27.46 3.30 -27.28
CA HIS A 11 27.99 2.48 -26.20
C HIS A 11 29.53 2.48 -26.11
N GLN A 12 30.18 3.53 -26.62
CA GLN A 12 31.62 3.70 -26.49
C GLN A 12 32.04 4.16 -25.09
N ILE A 13 31.09 4.70 -24.32
CA ILE A 13 31.22 4.96 -22.89
C ILE A 13 30.00 4.34 -22.20
N CYS A 14 30.24 3.59 -21.13
CA CYS A 14 29.21 3.07 -20.24
C CYS A 14 29.26 3.88 -18.94
N VAL A 15 28.14 4.54 -18.60
CA VAL A 15 28.00 5.20 -17.30
C VAL A 15 27.56 4.15 -16.30
N ASP A 16 28.22 4.09 -15.16
CA ASP A 16 27.73 3.27 -14.06
C ASP A 16 26.46 3.94 -13.48
N ASP A 17 25.30 3.43 -13.91
CA ASP A 17 23.97 3.86 -13.46
C ASP A 17 23.86 3.92 -11.93
N THR A 18 24.60 3.06 -11.22
CA THR A 18 24.59 3.02 -9.76
C THR A 18 25.28 4.26 -9.19
N THR A 19 26.50 4.54 -9.65
CA THR A 19 27.28 5.72 -9.25
C THR A 19 26.57 7.01 -9.65
N GLU A 20 25.97 7.06 -10.84
CA GLU A 20 25.18 8.22 -11.28
C GLU A 20 24.00 8.48 -10.32
N GLN A 21 23.21 7.46 -9.97
CA GLN A 21 22.10 7.63 -9.05
C GLN A 21 22.54 8.04 -7.64
N ILE A 22 23.70 7.59 -7.18
CA ILE A 22 24.28 8.02 -5.90
C ILE A 22 24.58 9.52 -5.95
N ILE A 23 25.30 9.97 -6.99
CA ILE A 23 25.70 11.38 -7.16
C ILE A 23 24.46 12.28 -7.25
N ILE A 24 23.47 11.91 -8.08
CA ILE A 24 22.22 12.67 -8.23
C ILE A 24 21.47 12.75 -6.88
N SER A 25 21.40 11.64 -6.15
CA SER A 25 20.70 11.61 -4.85
C SER A 25 21.41 12.48 -3.81
N GLN A 26 22.75 12.46 -3.78
CA GLN A 26 23.56 13.27 -2.88
C GLN A 26 23.43 14.77 -3.19
N ALA A 27 23.55 15.15 -4.47
CA ALA A 27 23.38 16.53 -4.91
C ALA A 27 21.99 17.07 -4.54
N ALA A 28 20.94 16.29 -4.76
CA ALA A 28 19.58 16.68 -4.38
C ALA A 28 19.39 16.83 -2.85
N ILE A 29 20.07 16.01 -2.04
CA ILE A 29 20.02 16.15 -0.58
C ILE A 29 20.81 17.39 -0.12
N GLN A 30 21.93 17.72 -0.76
CA GLN A 30 22.66 18.95 -0.50
C GLN A 30 21.82 20.19 -0.85
N GLU A 31 21.14 20.17 -1.99
CA GLU A 31 20.20 21.23 -2.39
C GLU A 31 19.08 21.43 -1.37
N MET A 32 18.59 20.36 -0.73
CA MET A 32 17.60 20.47 0.34
C MET A 32 18.12 21.23 1.57
N PHE A 33 19.42 21.18 1.85
CA PHE A 33 20.01 21.92 2.98
C PHE A 33 20.23 23.40 2.70
N VAL A 34 20.27 23.82 1.42
CA VAL A 34 20.38 25.24 1.05
C VAL A 34 19.26 26.07 1.66
N ALA A 35 18.10 25.46 1.95
CA ALA A 35 16.98 26.12 2.62
C ALA A 35 17.28 26.58 4.07
N PHE A 36 18.41 26.18 4.66
CA PHE A 36 18.82 26.53 6.02
C PHE A 36 20.10 27.37 6.07
N ASP A 37 20.53 27.92 4.93
CA ASP A 37 21.78 28.69 4.80
C ASP A 37 22.98 27.95 5.42
N ASP A 38 23.79 28.64 6.24
CA ASP A 38 25.00 28.11 6.85
C ASP A 38 24.76 27.34 8.16
N ASP A 39 23.51 27.26 8.66
CA ASP A 39 23.18 26.59 9.94
C ASP A 39 22.08 25.52 9.81
N PRO A 40 22.36 24.40 9.10
CA PRO A 40 21.41 23.30 8.98
C PRO A 40 21.21 22.59 10.33
N PRO A 41 19.95 22.31 10.74
CA PRO A 41 19.64 21.67 12.03
C PRO A 41 20.44 20.38 12.25
N CYS A 42 21.13 20.28 13.39
CA CYS A 42 22.03 19.15 13.67
C CYS A 42 21.27 17.81 13.68
N ILE A 43 20.02 17.81 14.13
CA ILE A 43 19.14 16.62 14.13
C ILE A 43 18.92 16.08 12.71
N LEU A 44 18.79 16.96 11.72
CA LEU A 44 18.61 16.54 10.33
C LEU A 44 19.88 15.91 9.77
N GLN A 45 21.04 16.44 10.13
CA GLN A 45 22.33 15.86 9.74
C GLN A 45 22.54 14.47 10.36
N GLU A 46 22.26 14.33 11.66
CA GLU A 46 22.33 13.05 12.37
C GLU A 46 21.35 12.02 11.79
N TYR A 47 20.12 12.44 11.49
CA TYR A 47 19.13 11.57 10.90
C TYR A 47 19.51 11.15 9.47
N LEU A 48 20.10 12.05 8.68
CA LEU A 48 20.61 11.73 7.36
C LEU A 48 21.73 10.68 7.44
N TYR A 49 22.66 10.82 8.38
CA TYR A 49 23.68 9.81 8.64
C TYR A 49 23.05 8.45 8.98
N PHE A 50 22.06 8.45 9.88
CA PHE A 50 21.29 7.24 10.22
C PHE A 50 20.62 6.59 8.99
N LEU A 51 20.01 7.39 8.10
CA LEU A 51 19.38 6.88 6.88
C LEU A 51 20.40 6.29 5.91
N ASN A 52 21.57 6.90 5.76
CA ASN A 52 22.64 6.39 4.91
C ASN A 52 23.17 5.05 5.41
N GLU A 53 23.42 4.91 6.72
CA GLU A 53 23.84 3.64 7.31
C GLU A 53 22.77 2.55 7.15
N ARG A 54 21.50 2.91 7.33
CA ARG A 54 20.38 2.00 7.08
C ARG A 54 20.27 1.59 5.61
N GLN A 55 20.51 2.50 4.67
CA GLN A 55 20.50 2.22 3.23
C GLN A 55 21.59 1.23 2.85
N LYS A 56 22.83 1.43 3.32
CA LYS A 56 23.95 0.50 3.10
C LYS A 56 23.64 -0.88 3.65
N ARG A 57 23.18 -0.97 4.90
CA ARG A 57 22.85 -2.25 5.55
C ARG A 57 21.75 -3.04 4.83
N ARG A 58 20.74 -2.34 4.29
CA ARG A 58 19.62 -2.96 3.59
C ARG A 58 19.85 -3.11 2.09
N GLN A 59 20.98 -2.63 1.57
CA GLN A 59 21.29 -2.56 0.14
C GLN A 59 20.13 -1.95 -0.67
N SER A 60 19.45 -0.94 -0.11
CA SER A 60 18.32 -0.28 -0.77
C SER A 60 18.79 0.78 -1.76
N LYS A 61 17.91 1.21 -2.66
CA LYS A 61 18.26 2.25 -3.66
C LYS A 61 18.68 3.57 -2.98
N PRO A 62 19.73 4.27 -3.45
CA PRO A 62 20.14 5.57 -2.90
C PRO A 62 19.00 6.60 -2.84
N SER A 63 18.14 6.60 -3.87
CA SER A 63 16.95 7.46 -3.96
C SER A 63 15.93 7.28 -2.83
N SER A 64 15.98 6.16 -2.11
CA SER A 64 15.12 5.92 -0.93
C SER A 64 15.46 6.83 0.24
N VAL A 65 16.74 7.19 0.42
CA VAL A 65 17.19 8.13 1.46
C VAL A 65 16.56 9.50 1.19
N ARG A 66 16.76 10.03 -0.03
CA ARG A 66 16.18 11.30 -0.47
C ARG A 66 14.67 11.36 -0.24
N THR A 67 13.95 10.35 -0.72
CA THR A 67 12.48 10.27 -0.61
C THR A 67 12.01 10.24 0.85
N THR A 68 12.75 9.59 1.73
CA THR A 68 12.42 9.50 3.17
C THR A 68 12.82 10.78 3.92
N PHE A 69 13.86 11.47 3.46
CA PHE A 69 14.44 12.63 4.12
C PHE A 69 13.69 13.92 3.81
N GLN A 70 13.20 14.08 2.57
CA GLN A 70 12.50 15.28 2.10
C GLN A 70 11.38 15.78 3.03
N PRO A 71 10.49 14.92 3.59
CA PRO A 71 9.47 15.38 4.54
C PRO A 71 10.04 16.04 5.80
N MET A 72 11.24 15.63 6.26
CA MET A 72 11.84 16.19 7.47
C MET A 72 12.39 17.59 7.20
N ILE A 73 13.01 17.78 6.04
CA ILE A 73 13.43 19.10 5.55
C ILE A 73 12.24 20.04 5.51
N SER A 74 11.16 19.62 4.84
CA SER A 74 9.95 20.44 4.72
C SER A 74 9.30 20.73 6.08
N LEU A 75 9.30 19.78 7.02
CA LEU A 75 8.79 19.99 8.38
C LEU A 75 9.60 21.05 9.13
N TYR A 76 10.93 20.92 9.13
CA TYR A 76 11.82 21.83 9.86
C TYR A 76 11.77 23.23 9.26
N TYR A 77 11.80 23.33 7.92
CA TYR A 77 11.67 24.59 7.22
C TYR A 77 10.32 25.28 7.51
N TYR A 78 9.21 24.53 7.42
CA TYR A 78 7.87 25.07 7.65
C TYR A 78 7.66 25.63 9.07
N TYR A 79 8.31 25.03 10.07
CA TYR A 79 8.20 25.46 11.47
C TYR A 79 9.38 26.28 11.99
N GLY A 80 10.37 26.60 11.15
CA GLY A 80 11.57 27.34 11.56
C GLY A 80 12.32 26.64 12.71
N LEU A 81 12.51 25.33 12.61
CA LEU A 81 13.25 24.56 13.61
C LEU A 81 14.75 24.62 13.30
N HIS A 82 15.56 24.98 14.30
CA HIS A 82 17.00 25.19 14.17
C HIS A 82 17.80 24.42 15.23
N GLY A 83 19.10 24.21 14.96
CA GLY A 83 20.01 23.53 15.88
C GLY A 83 19.49 22.17 16.34
N SER A 84 19.39 21.98 17.66
CA SER A 84 18.93 20.76 18.32
C SER A 84 17.43 20.75 18.67
N GLN A 85 16.64 21.63 18.05
CA GLN A 85 15.20 21.67 18.30
C GLN A 85 14.50 20.48 17.64
N THR A 86 13.73 19.74 18.44
CA THR A 86 12.86 18.67 17.95
C THR A 86 11.44 19.18 17.68
N PRO A 87 10.74 18.68 16.65
CA PRO A 87 9.33 19.04 16.44
C PRO A 87 8.46 18.54 17.60
N SER A 88 7.51 19.37 18.03
CA SER A 88 6.47 19.01 18.98
C SER A 88 5.39 18.12 18.35
N GLN A 89 4.61 17.42 19.18
CA GLN A 89 3.47 16.61 18.74
C GLN A 89 2.47 17.43 17.90
N ALA A 90 2.18 18.67 18.30
CA ALA A 90 1.25 19.54 17.60
C ALA A 90 1.75 19.92 16.20
N GLN A 91 3.06 20.16 16.04
CA GLN A 91 3.68 20.47 14.75
C GLN A 91 3.63 19.25 13.81
N ILE A 92 3.91 18.05 14.33
CA ILE A 92 3.80 16.80 13.57
C ILE A 92 2.35 16.54 13.12
N ASP A 93 1.38 16.68 14.03
CA ASP A 93 -0.04 16.47 13.73
C ASP A 93 -0.51 17.42 12.62
N ARG A 94 -0.21 18.72 12.74
CA ARG A 94 -0.56 19.73 11.72
C ARG A 94 0.12 19.48 10.38
N TYR A 95 1.40 19.09 10.39
CA TYR A 95 2.12 18.76 9.17
C TYR A 95 1.50 17.57 8.43
N LEU A 96 1.15 16.51 9.17
CA LEU A 96 0.54 15.31 8.61
C LEU A 96 -0.90 15.50 8.12
N ILE A 97 -1.63 16.48 8.65
CA ILE A 97 -2.94 16.88 8.11
C ILE A 97 -2.80 17.38 6.66
N MET A 98 -1.78 18.20 6.40
CA MET A 98 -1.50 18.76 5.06
C MET A 98 -0.80 17.74 4.15
N ASN A 99 0.06 16.89 4.72
CA ASN A 99 0.96 16.00 3.97
C ASN A 99 0.68 14.51 4.25
N LYS A 100 -0.58 14.07 4.12
CA LYS A 100 -1.03 12.71 4.49
C LYS A 100 -0.22 11.57 3.83
N GLY A 101 0.27 11.79 2.62
CA GLY A 101 1.08 10.82 1.86
C GLY A 101 2.46 10.53 2.48
N GLN A 102 2.95 11.39 3.36
CA GLN A 102 4.31 11.31 3.91
C GLN A 102 4.37 10.62 5.28
N ILE A 103 3.25 10.08 5.76
CA ILE A 103 3.16 9.46 7.09
C ILE A 103 4.15 8.31 7.29
N SER A 104 4.44 7.54 6.25
CA SER A 104 5.40 6.43 6.34
C SER A 104 6.81 6.92 6.64
N ALA A 105 7.24 8.01 6.01
CA ALA A 105 8.54 8.63 6.27
C ALA A 105 8.58 9.23 7.68
N MET A 106 7.51 9.94 8.07
CA MET A 106 7.38 10.57 9.39
C MET A 106 7.42 9.56 10.54
N VAL A 107 6.81 8.38 10.39
CA VAL A 107 6.88 7.32 11.42
C VAL A 107 8.33 6.90 11.69
N CYS A 108 9.14 6.73 10.65
CA CYS A 108 10.54 6.35 10.81
C CYS A 108 11.34 7.44 11.52
N PHE A 109 11.10 8.71 11.19
CA PHE A 109 11.77 9.83 11.84
C PHE A 109 11.35 10.01 13.30
N VAL A 110 10.05 9.90 13.59
CA VAL A 110 9.53 9.95 14.96
C VAL A 110 10.11 8.82 15.83
N GLN A 111 10.23 7.61 15.28
CA GLN A 111 10.90 6.50 15.98
C GLN A 111 12.36 6.81 16.28
N TYR A 112 13.09 7.40 15.32
CA TYR A 112 14.45 7.87 15.54
C TYR A 112 14.51 8.92 16.66
N LEU A 113 13.66 9.94 16.61
CA LEU A 113 13.62 10.99 17.64
C LEU A 113 13.31 10.42 19.03
N ASN A 114 12.32 9.55 19.15
CA ASN A 114 11.96 8.93 20.44
C ASN A 114 13.13 8.14 21.03
N ASN A 115 13.87 7.39 20.20
CA ASN A 115 14.99 6.58 20.64
C ASN A 115 16.23 7.40 21.03
N HIS A 116 16.48 8.51 20.35
CA HIS A 116 17.71 9.32 20.53
C HIS A 116 17.53 10.52 21.48
N TYR A 117 16.30 11.02 21.63
CA TYR A 117 15.99 12.24 22.39
C TYR A 117 14.98 12.00 23.53
N GLN A 118 14.69 10.74 23.87
CA GLN A 118 13.78 10.33 24.95
C GLN A 118 12.38 10.96 24.85
N LEU A 119 11.87 11.08 23.62
CA LEU A 119 10.55 11.65 23.35
C LEU A 119 9.47 10.56 23.26
N ASN A 120 8.22 10.99 23.38
CA ASN A 120 7.02 10.15 23.22
C ASN A 120 6.12 10.69 22.09
N LEU A 121 6.72 10.99 20.94
CA LEU A 121 6.01 11.50 19.77
C LEU A 121 5.30 10.35 19.03
N VAL A 122 4.14 10.64 18.43
CA VAL A 122 3.34 9.66 17.69
C VAL A 122 2.86 10.27 16.38
N CYS A 123 3.03 9.54 15.26
CA CYS A 123 2.35 9.91 14.03
C CYS A 123 0.90 9.43 14.10
N LYS A 124 -0.03 10.32 14.44
CA LYS A 124 -1.46 10.02 14.35
C LYS A 124 -1.78 9.79 12.88
N ARG A 125 -2.02 8.53 12.50
CA ARG A 125 -2.79 8.28 11.28
C ARG A 125 -4.12 8.95 11.52
N VAL A 126 -4.49 9.91 10.67
CA VAL A 126 -5.91 10.18 10.44
C VAL A 126 -6.46 8.80 10.20
N SER A 127 -7.28 8.28 11.13
CA SER A 127 -7.96 7.04 10.85
C SER A 127 -8.63 7.34 9.52
N LYS A 128 -8.21 6.65 8.47
CA LYS A 128 -9.18 6.35 7.43
C LYS A 128 -10.31 5.81 8.29
N GLN A 129 -11.45 6.54 8.35
CA GLN A 129 -12.69 6.00 8.90
C GLN A 129 -12.61 4.54 8.56
N GLU A 130 -12.48 3.66 9.58
CA GLU A 130 -12.30 2.25 9.32
C GLU A 130 -13.36 1.95 8.29
N PRO A 131 -12.98 1.64 7.02
CA PRO A 131 -13.97 1.53 5.99
C PRO A 131 -14.85 0.43 6.52
N VAL A 132 -16.09 0.75 6.91
CA VAL A 132 -16.94 -0.11 7.75
C VAL A 132 -16.75 -1.48 7.18
N ARG A 133 -15.89 -2.27 7.84
CA ARG A 133 -15.44 -3.50 7.20
C ARG A 133 -16.73 -4.29 7.22
N PRO A 134 -17.31 -4.64 6.07
CA PRO A 134 -18.42 -5.54 6.13
C PRO A 134 -17.91 -6.75 6.91
N ALA A 135 -18.74 -7.34 7.77
CA ALA A 135 -18.37 -8.53 8.53
C ALA A 135 -17.93 -9.73 7.64
N TYR A 136 -17.88 -9.53 6.32
CA TYR A 136 -17.53 -10.46 5.27
C TYR A 136 -16.47 -9.85 4.34
N LYS A 137 -15.58 -10.71 3.82
CA LYS A 137 -14.60 -10.32 2.79
C LYS A 137 -15.35 -10.03 1.48
N ILE A 138 -15.19 -8.82 0.95
CA ILE A 138 -15.65 -8.46 -0.40
C ILE A 138 -14.67 -9.05 -1.42
N VAL A 139 -15.20 -9.71 -2.45
CA VAL A 139 -14.42 -10.20 -3.59
C VAL A 139 -14.04 -9.01 -4.48
N GLY A 140 -12.74 -8.75 -4.65
CA GLY A 140 -12.24 -7.70 -5.53
C GLY A 140 -12.42 -8.02 -7.02
N ASP A 141 -12.32 -7.02 -7.90
CA ASP A 141 -12.64 -7.19 -9.33
C ASP A 141 -11.75 -8.21 -10.05
N LYS A 142 -10.47 -8.30 -9.70
CA LYS A 142 -9.55 -9.31 -10.24
C LYS A 142 -9.96 -10.74 -9.86
N ASP A 143 -10.39 -10.93 -8.62
CA ASP A 143 -10.86 -12.22 -8.13
C ASP A 143 -12.23 -12.57 -8.73
N ARG A 144 -13.08 -11.57 -8.98
CA ARG A 144 -14.38 -11.75 -9.63
C ARG A 144 -14.24 -12.40 -11.01
N GLN A 145 -13.34 -11.91 -11.86
CA GLN A 145 -13.06 -12.51 -13.18
C GLN A 145 -12.58 -13.96 -13.09
N LYS A 146 -11.80 -14.29 -12.05
CA LYS A 146 -11.36 -15.66 -11.80
C LYS A 146 -12.54 -16.58 -11.45
N PHE A 147 -13.48 -16.12 -10.63
CA PHE A 147 -14.67 -16.89 -10.27
C PHE A 147 -15.68 -16.98 -11.42
N GLU A 148 -15.81 -15.94 -12.24
CA GLU A 148 -16.59 -15.96 -13.47
C GLU A 148 -16.15 -17.08 -14.41
N ARG A 149 -14.86 -17.15 -14.74
CA ARG A 149 -14.31 -18.21 -15.61
C ARG A 149 -14.58 -19.60 -15.06
N ARG A 150 -14.45 -19.77 -13.74
CA ARG A 150 -14.71 -21.07 -13.07
C ARG A 150 -16.19 -21.41 -13.04
N PHE A 151 -17.06 -20.43 -12.86
CA PHE A 151 -18.51 -20.62 -12.89
C PHE A 151 -18.99 -21.01 -14.29
N ILE A 152 -18.51 -20.31 -15.33
CA ILE A 152 -18.82 -20.64 -16.73
C ILE A 152 -18.29 -22.03 -17.08
N ALA A 153 -17.08 -22.40 -16.64
CA ALA A 153 -16.54 -23.74 -16.88
C ALA A 153 -17.43 -24.85 -16.30
N LEU A 154 -18.04 -24.63 -15.13
CA LEU A 154 -19.02 -25.56 -14.57
C LEU A 154 -20.34 -25.56 -15.36
N ALA A 155 -20.79 -24.40 -15.85
CA ALA A 155 -22.03 -24.28 -16.65
C ALA A 155 -21.93 -24.93 -18.03
N MET A 156 -20.71 -25.16 -18.52
CA MET A 156 -20.44 -25.80 -19.81
C MET A 156 -20.26 -27.32 -19.68
N LEU A 157 -20.35 -27.88 -18.47
CA LEU A 157 -20.33 -29.34 -18.29
C LEU A 157 -21.62 -29.94 -18.86
N THR A 158 -21.48 -31.01 -19.65
CA THR A 158 -22.60 -31.72 -20.28
C THR A 158 -23.27 -32.73 -19.36
N ASP A 159 -22.56 -33.18 -18.33
CA ASP A 159 -23.05 -34.11 -17.33
C ASP A 159 -23.67 -33.37 -16.14
N PRO A 160 -24.68 -33.96 -15.46
CA PRO A 160 -25.23 -33.37 -14.26
C PRO A 160 -24.16 -33.23 -13.17
N LEU A 161 -24.11 -32.07 -12.51
CA LEU A 161 -23.09 -31.77 -11.52
C LEU A 161 -23.11 -32.79 -10.37
N ASN A 162 -21.93 -33.29 -9.99
CA ASN A 162 -21.78 -34.06 -8.75
C ASN A 162 -21.87 -33.15 -7.51
N ASP A 163 -22.01 -33.72 -6.32
CA ASP A 163 -22.24 -32.91 -5.11
C ASP A 163 -21.10 -31.95 -4.78
N LYS A 164 -19.86 -32.31 -5.13
CA LYS A 164 -18.71 -31.42 -4.99
C LYS A 164 -18.78 -30.24 -5.96
N GLU A 165 -19.22 -30.48 -7.19
CA GLU A 165 -19.43 -29.46 -8.22
C GLU A 165 -20.61 -28.56 -7.89
N LYS A 166 -21.70 -29.07 -7.32
CA LYS A 166 -22.82 -28.25 -6.81
C LYS A 166 -22.35 -27.29 -5.72
N ILE A 167 -21.54 -27.74 -4.78
CA ILE A 167 -20.96 -26.86 -3.74
C ILE A 167 -20.04 -25.81 -4.38
N GLN A 168 -19.27 -26.18 -5.40
CA GLN A 168 -18.44 -25.23 -6.14
C GLN A 168 -19.27 -24.23 -6.96
N TRP A 169 -20.37 -24.66 -7.57
CA TRP A 169 -21.33 -23.82 -8.28
C TRP A 169 -21.87 -22.73 -7.37
N ILE A 170 -22.34 -23.13 -6.19
CA ILE A 170 -22.84 -22.20 -5.16
C ILE A 170 -21.72 -21.24 -4.74
N ASN A 171 -20.53 -21.77 -4.43
CA ASN A 171 -19.40 -20.95 -3.98
C ASN A 171 -18.96 -19.91 -5.03
N TYR A 172 -18.78 -20.33 -6.29
CA TYR A 172 -18.37 -19.43 -7.36
C TYR A 172 -19.48 -18.45 -7.73
N GLY A 173 -20.74 -18.90 -7.74
CA GLY A 173 -21.90 -18.05 -7.97
C GLY A 173 -22.02 -16.93 -6.93
N ILE A 174 -21.93 -17.24 -5.64
CA ILE A 174 -22.00 -16.24 -4.56
C ILE A 174 -20.85 -15.22 -4.69
N ARG A 175 -19.64 -15.69 -5.01
CA ARG A 175 -18.47 -14.81 -5.17
C ARG A 175 -18.56 -13.93 -6.41
N TYR A 176 -19.13 -14.44 -7.49
CA TYR A 176 -19.22 -13.74 -8.77
C TYR A 176 -20.38 -12.73 -8.80
N PHE A 177 -21.60 -13.18 -8.48
CA PHE A 177 -22.81 -12.36 -8.55
C PHE A 177 -22.97 -11.43 -7.34
N HIS A 178 -22.63 -11.89 -6.15
CA HIS A 178 -22.91 -11.19 -4.89
C HIS A 178 -21.66 -10.61 -4.21
N ARG A 179 -20.48 -10.78 -4.82
CA ARG A 179 -19.16 -10.35 -4.31
C ARG A 179 -18.91 -10.75 -2.85
N PHE A 180 -19.48 -11.86 -2.43
CA PHE A 180 -19.47 -12.32 -1.05
C PHE A 180 -18.59 -13.56 -0.91
N PHE A 181 -17.74 -13.60 0.11
CA PHE A 181 -16.88 -14.75 0.37
C PHE A 181 -17.55 -15.71 1.36
N VAL A 182 -17.87 -16.92 0.91
CA VAL A 182 -18.28 -18.04 1.78
C VAL A 182 -17.20 -19.12 1.75
N SER A 183 -16.98 -19.77 2.90
CA SER A 183 -16.06 -20.90 2.99
C SER A 183 -16.73 -22.17 2.44
N ILE A 184 -15.97 -23.05 1.77
CA ILE A 184 -16.55 -24.29 1.21
C ILE A 184 -17.06 -25.22 2.32
N LYS A 185 -16.40 -25.24 3.47
CA LYS A 185 -16.76 -26.08 4.62
C LYS A 185 -18.12 -25.71 5.23
N THR A 186 -18.52 -24.46 5.09
CA THR A 186 -19.82 -23.97 5.60
C THR A 186 -20.92 -24.03 4.55
N LEU A 187 -20.61 -24.40 3.31
CA LEU A 187 -21.58 -24.54 2.21
C LEU A 187 -22.18 -25.95 2.10
N SER A 188 -21.64 -26.94 2.82
CA SER A 188 -22.16 -28.32 2.80
C SER A 188 -23.54 -28.44 3.45
N ASP A 189 -23.84 -27.60 4.44
CA ASP A 189 -25.05 -27.69 5.27
C ASP A 189 -26.07 -26.59 4.95
N VAL A 190 -25.99 -26.00 3.76
CA VAL A 190 -26.77 -24.82 3.41
C VAL A 190 -28.15 -25.19 2.86
N ASP A 191 -29.17 -24.49 3.34
CA ASP A 191 -30.55 -24.63 2.88
C ASP A 191 -30.73 -24.00 1.49
N ILE A 192 -31.09 -24.82 0.51
CA ILE A 192 -31.33 -24.43 -0.88
C ILE A 192 -32.82 -24.51 -1.15
N LYS A 193 -33.44 -23.36 -1.47
CA LYS A 193 -34.87 -23.27 -1.79
C LYS A 193 -35.07 -22.84 -3.24
N PRO A 194 -36.12 -23.31 -3.93
CA PRO A 194 -36.48 -22.77 -5.24
C PRO A 194 -36.92 -21.32 -5.09
N CYS A 195 -36.48 -20.44 -6.01
CA CYS A 195 -36.98 -19.07 -6.07
C CYS A 195 -38.41 -19.07 -6.61
N LYS A 196 -39.36 -18.50 -5.86
CA LYS A 196 -40.77 -18.43 -6.26
C LYS A 196 -41.02 -17.47 -7.43
N GLU A 197 -40.18 -16.44 -7.56
CA GLU A 197 -40.33 -15.37 -8.55
C GLU A 197 -39.68 -15.70 -9.90
N TYR A 198 -38.63 -16.54 -9.90
CA TYR A 198 -37.88 -16.88 -11.10
C TYR A 198 -37.58 -18.38 -11.16
N GLN A 199 -38.19 -19.07 -12.11
CA GLN A 199 -38.11 -20.54 -12.23
C GLN A 199 -36.67 -21.07 -12.42
N ASN A 200 -35.76 -20.27 -12.99
CA ASN A 200 -34.38 -20.66 -13.25
C ASN A 200 -33.41 -20.31 -12.11
N LEU A 201 -33.91 -19.77 -10.99
CA LEU A 201 -33.08 -19.38 -9.86
C LEU A 201 -33.35 -20.25 -8.63
N MET A 202 -32.28 -20.53 -7.89
CA MET A 202 -32.30 -21.07 -6.54
C MET A 202 -31.87 -20.00 -5.54
N LEU A 203 -32.41 -20.11 -4.34
CA LEU A 203 -32.12 -19.25 -3.20
C LEU A 203 -31.27 -20.05 -2.22
N VAL A 204 -30.09 -19.54 -1.95
CA VAL A 204 -29.14 -20.12 -1.00
C VAL A 204 -29.15 -19.26 0.25
N GLN A 205 -29.59 -19.81 1.38
CA GLN A 205 -29.68 -19.08 2.64
C GLN A 205 -28.45 -19.37 3.51
N TYR A 206 -27.62 -18.36 3.74
CA TYR A 206 -26.43 -18.47 4.57
C TYR A 206 -26.41 -17.35 5.61
N ASP A 207 -26.33 -17.72 6.88
CA ASP A 207 -26.58 -16.84 8.03
C ASP A 207 -27.93 -16.10 7.88
N ASN A 208 -27.92 -14.77 7.98
CA ASN A 208 -29.08 -13.89 7.78
C ASN A 208 -29.16 -13.32 6.36
N LYS A 209 -28.50 -13.96 5.37
CA LYS A 209 -28.47 -13.50 3.98
C LYS A 209 -29.00 -14.55 3.03
N GLN A 210 -29.65 -14.06 1.97
CA GLN A 210 -30.23 -14.86 0.92
C GLN A 210 -29.56 -14.51 -0.40
N PHE A 211 -29.02 -15.50 -1.09
CA PHE A 211 -28.32 -15.35 -2.36
C PHE A 211 -29.13 -16.02 -3.47
N ALA A 212 -29.53 -15.25 -4.48
CA ALA A 212 -30.16 -15.79 -5.68
C ALA A 212 -29.09 -16.22 -6.69
N LEU A 213 -29.10 -17.47 -7.11
CA LEU A 213 -28.14 -18.07 -8.04
C LEU A 213 -28.87 -18.84 -9.14
N PRO A 214 -28.28 -19.00 -10.34
CA PRO A 214 -28.81 -19.90 -11.35
C PRO A 214 -28.90 -21.34 -10.81
N LYS A 215 -29.98 -22.04 -11.15
CA LYS A 215 -30.09 -23.49 -10.90
C LYS A 215 -29.04 -24.22 -11.74
N PHE A 216 -28.45 -25.26 -11.14
CA PHE A 216 -27.63 -26.25 -11.85
C PHE A 216 -28.49 -27.43 -12.30
#